data_AF-D5A9L1-F1
#
_entry.id   AF-D5A9L1-F1
#
_cell.length_a   1.000
_cell.length_b   1.000
_cell.length_c   1.000
_cell.angle_alpha   90.00
_cell.angle_beta   90.00
_cell.angle_gamma   90.00
#
_symmetry.space_group_name_H-M   'P 1'
#
loop_
_entity.id
_entity.type
_entity.pdbx_description
1 polymer ?
#
loop_
_entity_poly.entity_id
_entity_poly.type
_entity_poly.pdbx_seq_one_letter_code
_entity_poly.pdbx_strand_id
1 'polypeptide(L)'
;MLKQLLTDLLLREGGIALLLGPNGTGSEGGLRRFLPERQAQHHFLLEAARQCQDAGLYDKSVEIQKRVGAFAMALETVNSCLSEAIGSLARGRADGDSRTAGLIYSGNDILEAYKFAGVTSAQERDQIAEQQTALRQLEAILSVHKFARSGRYGDALKELSKLSFIPLDSRTPDRTADALQNLPPAVQACIPDLLKVALTCLDNVTDTDGTIRMLKTKIANFVANYLPRNWPQELYEKVAQML
;
A
#
# COMPACT_ATOMS: atom_id res chain seq x y z
N MET A 1 -13.34 -12.42 -29.76
CA MET A 1 -12.58 -11.56 -30.68
C MET A 1 -12.78 -10.06 -30.43
N LEU A 2 -13.98 -9.48 -30.53
CA LEU A 2 -14.14 -8.00 -30.37
C LEU A 2 -13.64 -7.47 -29.02
N LYS A 3 -13.97 -8.13 -27.90
CA LYS A 3 -13.51 -7.72 -26.57
C LYS A 3 -11.97 -7.73 -26.45
N GLN A 4 -11.30 -8.75 -26.97
CA GLN A 4 -9.83 -8.84 -26.96
C GLN A 4 -9.20 -7.71 -27.77
N LEU A 5 -9.73 -7.39 -28.96
CA LEU A 5 -9.25 -6.27 -29.76
C LEU A 5 -9.44 -4.92 -29.06
N LEU A 6 -10.56 -4.74 -28.35
CA LEU A 6 -10.80 -3.54 -27.55
C LEU A 6 -9.83 -3.46 -26.37
N THR A 7 -9.54 -4.58 -25.70
CA THR A 7 -8.51 -4.63 -24.65
C THR A 7 -7.14 -4.28 -25.21
N ASP A 8 -6.72 -4.90 -26.32
CA ASP A 8 -5.44 -4.61 -26.96
C ASP A 8 -5.31 -3.14 -27.35
N LEU A 9 -6.40 -2.54 -27.82
CA LEU A 9 -6.45 -1.13 -28.18
C LEU A 9 -6.39 -0.23 -26.95
N LEU A 10 -7.05 -0.62 -25.85
CA LEU A 10 -7.00 0.07 -24.56
C LEU A 10 -5.59 0.05 -23.96
N LEU A 11 -4.85 -1.03 -24.18
CA LEU A 11 -3.47 -1.21 -23.73
C LEU A 11 -2.46 -0.42 -24.58
N ARG A 12 -2.81 0.09 -25.76
CA ARG A 12 -1.91 0.94 -26.56
C ARG A 12 -1.81 2.36 -25.99
N GLU A 13 -0.74 3.06 -26.34
CA GLU A 13 -0.58 4.47 -26.00
C GLU A 13 -1.76 5.29 -26.54
N GLY A 14 -2.35 6.13 -25.68
CA GLY A 14 -3.54 6.92 -26.01
C GLY A 14 -4.85 6.12 -26.11
N GLY A 15 -4.81 4.79 -25.98
CA GLY A 15 -5.98 3.92 -26.10
C GLY A 15 -7.08 4.22 -25.09
N ILE A 16 -6.68 4.53 -23.85
CA ILE A 16 -7.58 4.95 -22.77
C ILE A 16 -8.33 6.23 -23.15
N ALA A 17 -7.62 7.27 -23.60
CA ALA A 17 -8.24 8.54 -24.00
C ALA A 17 -9.17 8.37 -25.22
N LEU A 18 -8.80 7.51 -26.16
CA LEU A 18 -9.59 7.22 -27.36
C LEU A 18 -10.90 6.47 -27.04
N LEU A 19 -10.83 5.47 -26.16
CA LEU A 19 -11.98 4.63 -25.82
C LEU A 19 -12.89 5.24 -24.75
N LEU A 20 -12.32 5.92 -23.75
CA LEU A 20 -13.06 6.47 -22.60
C LEU A 20 -13.33 7.97 -22.69
N GLY A 21 -12.64 8.68 -23.59
CA GLY A 21 -12.73 10.13 -23.72
C GLY A 21 -11.94 10.89 -22.64
N PRO A 22 -11.80 12.22 -22.78
CA PRO A 22 -11.00 13.05 -21.88
C PRO A 22 -11.57 13.14 -20.45
N ASN A 23 -12.89 12.95 -20.29
CA ASN A 23 -13.59 13.05 -19.01
C ASN A 23 -13.93 11.69 -18.37
N GLY A 24 -13.49 10.57 -18.97
CA GLY A 24 -13.45 9.25 -18.33
C GLY A 24 -14.78 8.51 -18.12
N THR A 25 -15.92 9.16 -18.28
CA THR A 25 -17.26 8.54 -18.07
C THR A 25 -17.62 7.48 -19.12
N GLY A 26 -16.75 7.21 -20.10
CA GLY A 26 -17.04 6.34 -21.25
C GLY A 26 -18.16 6.87 -22.16
N SER A 27 -18.84 7.95 -21.78
CA SER A 27 -19.99 8.50 -22.50
C SER A 27 -19.60 9.31 -23.72
N GLU A 28 -18.37 9.84 -23.73
CA GLU A 28 -17.81 10.68 -24.80
C GLU A 28 -16.86 9.91 -25.73
N GLY A 29 -16.37 8.73 -25.30
CA GLY A 29 -15.35 7.96 -26.03
C GLY A 29 -15.91 6.97 -27.08
N GLY A 30 -14.99 6.36 -27.83
CA GLY A 30 -15.34 5.40 -28.88
C GLY A 30 -15.97 4.09 -28.37
N LEU A 31 -15.83 3.77 -27.08
CA LEU A 31 -16.31 2.51 -26.50
C LEU A 31 -17.83 2.34 -26.62
N ARG A 32 -18.60 3.43 -26.53
CA ARG A 32 -20.07 3.40 -26.64
C ARG A 32 -20.57 2.90 -27.99
N ARG A 33 -19.77 3.04 -29.05
CA ARG A 33 -20.10 2.54 -30.39
C ARG A 33 -20.07 1.02 -30.48
N PHE A 34 -19.27 0.36 -29.63
CA PHE A 34 -19.10 -1.09 -29.61
C PHE A 34 -19.90 -1.74 -28.48
N LEU A 35 -20.06 -1.06 -27.35
CA LEU A 35 -20.84 -1.50 -26.21
C LEU A 35 -21.84 -0.40 -25.85
N PRO A 36 -23.11 -0.46 -26.28
CA PRO A 36 -24.07 0.62 -26.03
C PRO A 36 -24.56 0.66 -24.57
N GLU A 37 -24.56 -0.48 -23.88
CA GLU A 37 -25.00 -0.62 -22.49
C GLU A 37 -23.93 -0.17 -21.49
N ARG A 38 -24.30 0.72 -20.55
CA ARG A 38 -23.37 1.22 -19.52
C ARG A 38 -22.86 0.12 -18.58
N GLN A 39 -23.70 -0.84 -18.19
CA GLN A 39 -23.27 -1.95 -17.35
C GLN A 39 -22.26 -2.85 -18.06
N ALA A 40 -22.47 -3.14 -19.35
CA ALA A 40 -21.53 -3.92 -20.15
C ALA A 40 -20.18 -3.19 -20.35
N GLN A 41 -20.21 -1.86 -20.55
CA GLN A 41 -18.99 -1.04 -20.59
C GLN A 41 -18.25 -1.11 -19.26
N HIS A 42 -18.95 -0.90 -18.14
CA HIS A 42 -18.36 -0.91 -16.80
C HIS A 42 -17.70 -2.26 -16.48
N HIS A 43 -18.39 -3.37 -16.76
CA HIS A 43 -17.86 -4.71 -16.54
C HIS A 43 -16.62 -5.00 -17.42
N PHE A 44 -16.65 -4.62 -18.70
CA PHE A 44 -15.52 -4.76 -19.60
C PHE A 44 -14.28 -4.00 -19.10
N LEU A 45 -14.46 -2.77 -18.61
CA LEU A 45 -13.36 -1.95 -18.14
C LEU A 45 -12.74 -2.47 -16.84
N LEU A 46 -13.55 -2.98 -15.92
CA LEU A 46 -13.04 -3.64 -14.73
C LEU A 46 -12.28 -4.93 -15.07
N GLU A 47 -12.77 -5.70 -16.04
CA GLU A 47 -12.07 -6.89 -16.53
C GLU A 47 -10.73 -6.54 -17.18
N ALA A 48 -10.70 -5.49 -18.00
CA ALA A 48 -9.47 -4.99 -18.62
C ALA A 48 -8.47 -4.46 -17.57
N ALA A 49 -8.95 -3.76 -16.54
CA ALA A 49 -8.10 -3.30 -15.43
C ALA A 49 -7.47 -4.49 -14.68
N ARG A 50 -8.25 -5.54 -14.40
CA ARG A 50 -7.71 -6.77 -13.79
C ARG A 50 -6.65 -7.44 -14.66
N GLN A 51 -6.88 -7.54 -15.97
CA GLN A 51 -5.88 -8.07 -16.90
C GLN A 51 -4.60 -7.22 -16.91
N CYS A 52 -4.72 -5.89 -16.75
CA CYS A 52 -3.54 -5.03 -16.59
C CYS A 52 -2.79 -5.34 -15.30
N GLN A 53 -3.48 -5.59 -14.19
CA GLN A 53 -2.85 -5.97 -12.91
C GLN A 53 -2.11 -7.30 -13.04
N ASP A 54 -2.74 -8.31 -13.64
CA ASP A 54 -2.15 -9.64 -13.85
C ASP A 54 -0.90 -9.56 -14.75
N ALA A 55 -0.87 -8.61 -15.69
CA ALA A 55 0.28 -8.34 -16.55
C ALA A 55 1.34 -7.39 -15.94
N GLY A 56 1.13 -6.90 -14.71
CA GLY A 56 2.03 -5.95 -14.03
C GLY A 56 1.94 -4.50 -14.54
N LEU A 57 0.94 -4.16 -15.35
CA LEU A 57 0.69 -2.83 -15.91
C LEU A 57 -0.20 -1.99 -14.96
N TYR A 58 0.26 -1.79 -13.74
CA TYR A 58 -0.53 -1.15 -12.67
C TYR A 58 -0.97 0.29 -12.99
N ASP A 59 -0.11 1.09 -13.64
CA ASP A 59 -0.45 2.47 -14.00
C ASP A 59 -1.68 2.53 -14.92
N LYS A 60 -1.77 1.59 -15.87
CA LYS A 60 -2.93 1.47 -16.77
C LYS A 60 -4.16 0.98 -16.02
N SER A 61 -4.02 0.00 -15.13
CA SER A 61 -5.13 -0.48 -14.29
C SER A 61 -5.73 0.66 -13.45
N VAL A 62 -4.86 1.41 -12.76
CA VAL A 62 -5.27 2.53 -11.90
C VAL A 62 -5.98 3.61 -12.71
N GLU A 63 -5.44 3.97 -13.88
CA GLU A 63 -6.09 4.95 -14.74
C GLU A 63 -7.46 4.47 -15.21
N ILE A 64 -7.63 3.20 -15.61
CA ILE A 64 -8.93 2.65 -15.99
C ILE A 64 -9.91 2.71 -14.80
N GLN A 65 -9.48 2.28 -13.62
CA GLN A 65 -10.32 2.26 -12.41
C GLN A 65 -10.76 3.69 -12.01
N LYS A 66 -9.86 4.67 -12.08
CA LYS A 66 -10.19 6.09 -11.85
C LYS A 66 -11.26 6.58 -12.81
N ARG A 67 -11.14 6.26 -14.11
CA ARG A 67 -12.07 6.68 -15.16
C ARG A 67 -13.45 6.07 -14.96
N VAL A 68 -13.50 4.82 -14.54
CA VAL A 68 -14.72 4.08 -14.22
C VAL A 68 -15.40 4.60 -12.93
N GLY A 69 -14.69 5.37 -12.10
CA GLY A 69 -15.15 5.83 -10.79
C GLY A 69 -14.92 4.82 -9.66
N ALA A 70 -14.20 3.72 -9.94
CA ALA A 70 -13.86 2.67 -8.97
C ALA A 70 -12.66 3.08 -8.11
N PHE A 71 -12.75 4.22 -7.42
CA PHE A 71 -11.65 4.82 -6.66
C PHE A 71 -11.11 3.92 -5.53
N ALA A 72 -11.99 3.15 -4.87
CA ALA A 72 -11.58 2.19 -3.84
C ALA A 72 -10.63 1.12 -4.42
N MET A 73 -10.96 0.54 -5.58
CA MET A 73 -10.12 -0.45 -6.27
C MET A 73 -8.81 0.16 -6.77
N ALA A 74 -8.85 1.41 -7.24
CA ALA A 74 -7.64 2.13 -7.65
C ALA A 74 -6.68 2.32 -6.46
N LEU A 75 -7.19 2.76 -5.31
CA LEU A 75 -6.39 2.90 -4.08
C LEU A 75 -5.87 1.56 -3.57
N GLU A 76 -6.68 0.50 -3.60
CA GLU A 76 -6.25 -0.84 -3.22
C GLU A 76 -5.07 -1.33 -4.08
N THR A 77 -5.13 -1.08 -5.38
CA THR A 77 -4.04 -1.41 -6.33
C THR A 77 -2.78 -0.62 -5.99
N VAL A 78 -2.91 0.69 -5.74
CA VAL A 78 -1.79 1.55 -5.35
C VAL A 78 -1.19 1.10 -4.01
N ASN A 79 -2.01 0.79 -3.01
CA ASN A 79 -1.58 0.32 -1.70
C ASN A 79 -0.82 -1.01 -1.79
N SER A 80 -1.30 -1.93 -2.62
CA SER A 80 -0.61 -3.21 -2.88
C SER A 80 0.75 -2.98 -3.54
N CYS A 81 0.80 -2.15 -4.58
CA CYS A 81 2.05 -1.78 -5.25
C CYS A 81 3.03 -1.06 -4.31
N LEU A 82 2.51 -0.19 -3.42
CA LEU A 82 3.31 0.56 -2.47
C LEU A 82 3.91 -0.38 -1.41
N SER A 83 3.13 -1.35 -0.93
CA SER A 83 3.60 -2.39 -0.03
C SER A 83 4.75 -3.21 -0.64
N GLU A 84 4.60 -3.65 -1.89
CA GLU A 84 5.67 -4.37 -2.61
C GLU A 84 6.92 -3.51 -2.84
N ALA A 85 6.72 -2.23 -3.13
CA ALA A 85 7.82 -1.28 -3.32
C ALA A 85 8.55 -1.01 -2.00
N ILE A 86 7.85 -0.90 -0.87
CA ILE A 86 8.43 -0.80 0.48
C ILE A 86 9.22 -2.07 0.81
N GLY A 87 8.67 -3.27 0.58
CA GLY A 87 9.41 -4.52 0.81
C GLY A 87 10.64 -4.66 -0.10
N SER A 88 10.59 -4.11 -1.32
CA SER A 88 11.75 -4.03 -2.21
C SER A 88 12.80 -3.03 -1.72
N LEU A 89 12.35 -1.90 -1.16
CA LEU A 89 13.20 -0.88 -0.54
C LEU A 89 13.91 -1.41 0.70
N ALA A 90 13.20 -2.16 1.55
CA ALA A 90 13.75 -2.81 2.74
C ALA A 90 14.88 -3.80 2.40
N ARG A 91 14.77 -4.47 1.25
CA ARG A 91 15.81 -5.36 0.69
C ARG A 91 16.95 -4.62 -0.01
N GLY A 92 16.98 -3.29 0.01
CA GLY A 92 18.08 -2.47 -0.48
C GLY A 92 18.05 -2.14 -1.99
N ARG A 93 16.95 -2.38 -2.69
CA ARG A 93 16.84 -2.01 -4.12
C ARG A 93 16.72 -0.49 -4.27
N ALA A 94 17.54 0.11 -5.14
CA ALA A 94 17.59 1.56 -5.36
C ALA A 94 16.32 2.12 -6.03
N ASP A 95 15.69 1.34 -6.91
CA ASP A 95 14.48 1.75 -7.65
C ASP A 95 13.23 1.92 -6.76
N GLY A 96 13.30 1.49 -5.49
CA GLY A 96 12.19 1.61 -4.55
C GLY A 96 11.85 3.06 -4.18
N ASP A 97 12.83 3.97 -4.13
CA ASP A 97 12.59 5.33 -3.65
C ASP A 97 11.80 6.20 -4.65
N SER A 98 12.13 6.12 -5.94
CA SER A 98 11.39 6.81 -7.01
C SER A 98 9.99 6.21 -7.19
N ARG A 99 9.90 4.87 -7.17
CA ARG A 99 8.63 4.14 -7.29
C ARG A 99 7.68 4.43 -6.13
N THR A 100 8.16 4.45 -4.89
CA THR A 100 7.33 4.76 -3.72
C THR A 100 6.81 6.20 -3.74
N ALA A 101 7.63 7.17 -4.16
CA ALA A 101 7.20 8.56 -4.31
C ALA A 101 6.11 8.72 -5.40
N GLY A 102 6.27 8.05 -6.54
CA GLY A 102 5.27 8.04 -7.63
C GLY A 102 3.94 7.40 -7.20
N LEU A 103 3.99 6.30 -6.45
CA LEU A 103 2.79 5.62 -5.94
C LEU A 103 2.05 6.47 -4.89
N ILE A 104 2.77 7.18 -4.01
CA ILE A 104 2.17 8.13 -3.06
C ILE A 104 1.49 9.28 -3.80
N TYR A 105 2.15 9.84 -4.82
CA TYR A 105 1.55 10.88 -5.64
C TYR A 105 0.27 10.38 -6.33
N SER A 106 0.31 9.19 -6.94
CA SER A 106 -0.84 8.54 -7.55
C SER A 106 -1.99 8.32 -6.56
N GLY A 107 -1.70 7.83 -5.36
CA GLY A 107 -2.69 7.66 -4.28
C GLY A 107 -3.37 8.97 -3.89
N ASN A 108 -2.59 10.05 -3.75
CA ASN A 108 -3.16 11.37 -3.43
C ASN A 108 -3.95 11.95 -4.61
N ASP A 109 -3.50 11.76 -5.85
CA ASP A 109 -4.24 12.16 -7.06
C ASP A 109 -5.59 11.46 -7.19
N ILE A 110 -5.68 10.17 -6.83
CA ILE A 110 -6.94 9.42 -6.75
C ILE A 110 -7.88 10.03 -5.71
N LEU A 111 -7.36 10.39 -4.52
CA LEU A 111 -8.17 11.01 -3.46
C LEU A 111 -8.66 12.40 -3.84
N GLU A 112 -7.86 13.20 -4.53
CA GLU A 112 -8.29 14.49 -5.07
C GLU A 112 -9.35 14.30 -6.17
N ALA A 113 -9.13 13.39 -7.12
CA ALA A 113 -10.11 13.07 -8.15
C ALA A 113 -11.46 12.62 -7.57
N TYR A 114 -11.44 11.85 -6.47
CA TYR A 114 -12.63 11.45 -5.74
C TYR A 114 -13.38 12.66 -5.15
N LYS A 115 -12.68 13.63 -4.56
CA LYS A 115 -13.30 14.86 -4.01
C LYS A 115 -14.03 15.65 -5.11
N PHE A 116 -13.45 15.72 -6.30
CA PHE A 116 -14.05 16.41 -7.45
C PHE A 116 -15.20 15.64 -8.10
N ALA A 117 -15.14 14.31 -8.11
CA ALA A 117 -16.18 13.46 -8.71
C ALA A 117 -17.52 13.51 -7.96
N GLY A 118 -17.51 13.93 -6.69
CA GLY A 118 -18.70 13.95 -5.84
C GLY A 118 -19.09 12.55 -5.36
N VAL A 119 -19.86 12.48 -4.29
CA VAL A 119 -20.08 11.20 -3.60
C VAL A 119 -21.19 10.39 -4.27
N THR A 120 -20.82 9.17 -4.68
CA THR A 120 -21.68 8.15 -5.28
C THR A 120 -22.45 7.29 -4.26
N SER A 121 -21.83 6.82 -3.17
CA SER A 121 -22.51 6.02 -2.14
C SER A 121 -21.82 6.04 -0.76
N ALA A 122 -22.55 5.73 0.32
CA ALA A 122 -21.98 5.64 1.69
C ALA A 122 -21.01 4.45 1.82
N GLN A 123 -21.31 3.33 1.19
CA GLN A 123 -20.45 2.15 1.20
C GLN A 123 -19.09 2.40 0.52
N GLU A 124 -19.08 3.12 -0.61
CA GLU A 124 -17.82 3.50 -1.27
C GLU A 124 -17.03 4.52 -0.46
N ARG A 125 -17.69 5.42 0.28
CA ARG A 125 -17.00 6.33 1.22
C ARG A 125 -16.22 5.55 2.27
N ASP A 126 -16.85 4.56 2.87
CA ASP A 126 -16.22 3.77 3.93
C ASP A 126 -15.03 2.97 3.37
N GLN A 127 -15.20 2.33 2.21
CA GLN A 127 -14.11 1.61 1.53
C GLN A 127 -12.95 2.53 1.14
N ILE A 128 -13.23 3.74 0.63
CA ILE A 128 -12.19 4.72 0.31
C ILE A 128 -11.50 5.21 1.58
N ALA A 129 -12.24 5.44 2.66
CA ALA A 129 -11.66 5.85 3.95
C ALA A 129 -10.73 4.76 4.50
N GLU A 130 -11.14 3.49 4.44
CA GLU A 130 -10.28 2.35 4.80
C GLU A 130 -9.00 2.33 3.95
N GLN A 131 -9.12 2.40 2.62
CA GLN A 131 -7.94 2.41 1.74
C GLN A 131 -7.06 3.66 1.91
N GLN A 132 -7.64 4.81 2.26
CA GLN A 132 -6.90 6.01 2.60
C GLN A 132 -6.12 5.83 3.91
N THR A 133 -6.73 5.23 4.94
CA THR A 133 -6.00 4.92 6.18
C THR A 133 -4.85 3.96 5.93
N ALA A 134 -5.06 2.94 5.09
CA ALA A 134 -4.00 2.03 4.64
C ALA A 134 -2.85 2.77 3.95
N LEU A 135 -3.15 3.71 3.04
CA LEU A 135 -2.14 4.54 2.36
C LEU A 135 -1.30 5.35 3.36
N ARG A 136 -1.95 6.01 4.33
CA ARG A 136 -1.25 6.78 5.38
C ARG A 136 -0.40 5.89 6.29
N GLN A 137 -0.87 4.69 6.60
CA GLN A 137 -0.08 3.72 7.35
C GLN A 137 1.16 3.27 6.57
N LEU A 138 1.02 2.97 5.27
CA LEU A 138 2.16 2.64 4.40
C LEU A 138 3.15 3.79 4.24
N GLU A 139 2.67 5.04 4.13
CA GLU A 139 3.51 6.24 4.13
C GLU A 139 4.33 6.37 5.44
N ALA A 140 3.71 6.09 6.59
CA ALA A 140 4.39 6.12 7.88
C ALA A 140 5.43 4.99 8.01
N ILE A 141 5.15 3.80 7.46
CA ILE A 141 6.13 2.71 7.39
C ILE A 141 7.31 3.13 6.48
N LEU A 142 7.02 3.71 5.32
CA LEU A 142 8.04 4.17 4.38
C LEU A 142 8.97 5.22 5.01
N SER A 143 8.44 6.15 5.82
CA SER A 143 9.26 7.16 6.48
C SER A 143 10.31 6.51 7.40
N VAL A 144 9.94 5.48 8.17
CA VAL A 144 10.86 4.70 9.02
C VAL A 144 11.97 4.08 8.18
N HIS A 145 11.63 3.43 7.06
CA HIS A 145 12.63 2.83 6.16
C HIS A 145 13.59 3.88 5.57
N LYS A 146 13.08 5.06 5.20
CA LYS A 146 13.91 6.17 4.66
C LYS A 146 14.87 6.73 5.72
N PHE A 147 14.41 6.91 6.96
CA PHE A 147 15.28 7.36 8.05
C PHE A 147 16.35 6.32 8.38
N ALA A 148 15.99 5.03 8.42
CA ALA A 148 16.93 3.94 8.66
C ALA A 148 18.01 3.84 7.57
N ARG A 149 17.64 3.97 6.29
CA ARG A 149 18.60 4.00 5.17
C ARG A 149 19.51 5.21 5.18
N SER A 150 19.04 6.34 5.70
CA SER A 150 19.82 7.57 5.82
C SER A 150 20.77 7.55 7.04
N GLY A 151 20.85 6.44 7.79
CA GLY A 151 21.64 6.33 9.01
C GLY A 151 21.07 7.09 10.21
N ARG A 152 19.86 7.65 10.10
CA ARG A 152 19.19 8.41 11.16
C ARG A 152 18.35 7.48 12.04
N TYR A 153 19.02 6.54 12.70
CA TYR A 153 18.37 5.48 13.47
C TYR A 153 17.49 5.99 14.62
N GLY A 154 17.91 7.06 15.31
CA GLY A 154 17.13 7.67 16.38
C GLY A 154 15.80 8.29 15.90
N ASP A 155 15.79 8.88 14.70
CA ASP A 155 14.56 9.44 14.12
C ASP A 155 13.65 8.34 13.56
N ALA A 156 14.23 7.27 13.02
CA ALA A 156 13.47 6.08 12.61
C ALA A 156 12.72 5.46 13.80
N LEU A 157 13.35 5.38 14.98
CA LEU A 157 12.70 4.87 16.20
C LEU A 157 11.62 5.81 16.74
N LYS A 158 11.80 7.13 16.62
CA LYS A 158 10.75 8.10 16.96
C LYS A 158 9.52 7.92 16.06
N GLU A 159 9.71 7.79 14.74
CA GLU A 159 8.59 7.52 13.82
C GLU A 159 7.94 6.16 14.09
N LEU A 160 8.73 5.14 14.43
CA LEU A 160 8.22 3.83 14.82
C LEU A 160 7.30 3.92 16.05
N SER A 161 7.66 4.74 17.05
CA SER A 161 6.83 4.94 18.25
C SER A 161 5.52 5.67 18.00
N LYS A 162 5.39 6.39 16.87
CA LYS A 162 4.15 7.06 16.46
C LYS A 162 3.17 6.13 15.75
N LEU A 163 3.60 4.93 15.36
CA LEU A 163 2.74 3.95 14.70
C LEU A 163 1.77 3.37 15.74
N SER A 164 0.59 3.96 15.87
CA SER A 164 -0.44 3.51 16.81
C SER A 164 -0.98 2.10 16.54
N PHE A 165 -0.72 1.55 15.35
CA PHE A 165 -1.12 0.20 14.96
C PHE A 165 -0.09 -0.88 15.31
N ILE A 166 1.13 -0.50 15.71
CA ILE A 166 2.11 -1.44 16.27
C ILE A 166 2.34 -1.01 17.72
N PRO A 167 1.92 -1.82 18.71
CA PRO A 167 2.05 -1.48 20.13
C PRO A 167 3.50 -1.61 20.60
N LEU A 168 4.37 -0.74 20.08
CA LEU A 168 5.79 -0.64 20.43
C LEU A 168 6.05 0.45 21.47
N ASP A 169 5.03 1.22 21.87
CA ASP A 169 5.19 2.19 22.94
C ASP A 169 5.48 1.47 24.27
N SER A 170 6.60 1.82 24.90
CA SER A 170 7.01 1.39 26.23
C SER A 170 5.89 1.50 27.28
N ARG A 171 4.96 2.46 27.12
CA ARG A 171 3.96 2.84 28.13
C ARG A 171 2.58 2.20 27.99
N THR A 172 2.24 1.59 26.86
CA THR A 172 0.91 1.02 26.64
C THR A 172 0.90 -0.49 26.91
N PRO A 173 -0.07 -1.00 27.71
CA PRO A 173 -0.24 -2.44 27.95
C PRO A 173 -0.71 -3.18 26.67
N ASP A 174 -0.44 -4.48 26.62
CA ASP A 174 -0.63 -5.41 25.50
C ASP A 174 -2.07 -5.46 24.93
N ARG A 175 -2.49 -4.43 24.19
CA ARG A 175 -3.64 -4.50 23.28
C ARG A 175 -3.14 -4.91 21.88
N THR A 176 -2.63 -6.13 21.77
CA THR A 176 -1.78 -6.53 20.63
C THR A 176 -2.46 -7.46 19.63
N ALA A 177 -3.51 -8.20 20.00
CA ALA A 177 -4.09 -9.23 19.13
C ALA A 177 -5.11 -8.68 18.11
N ASP A 178 -6.05 -7.85 18.56
CA ASP A 178 -7.19 -7.41 17.72
C ASP A 178 -6.83 -6.28 16.74
N ALA A 179 -5.83 -5.46 17.10
CA ALA A 179 -5.44 -4.30 16.29
C ALA A 179 -4.79 -4.72 14.95
N LEU A 180 -4.05 -5.85 14.94
CA LEU A 180 -3.37 -6.34 13.75
C LEU A 180 -4.23 -7.20 12.85
N GLN A 181 -5.19 -7.96 13.40
CA GLN A 181 -6.15 -8.73 12.57
C GLN A 181 -6.98 -7.81 11.68
N ASN A 182 -7.29 -6.61 12.16
CA ASN A 182 -8.04 -5.59 11.44
C ASN A 182 -7.18 -4.73 10.49
N LEU A 183 -5.86 -4.98 10.39
CA LEU A 183 -5.02 -4.20 9.48
C LEU A 183 -5.22 -4.61 8.01
N PRO A 184 -5.15 -3.65 7.08
CA PRO A 184 -5.15 -3.92 5.66
C PRO A 184 -4.04 -4.93 5.28
N PRO A 185 -4.31 -5.93 4.40
CA PRO A 185 -3.31 -6.92 4.01
C PRO A 185 -2.01 -6.32 3.48
N ALA A 186 -2.09 -5.21 2.75
CA ALA A 186 -0.94 -4.47 2.23
C ALA A 186 -0.03 -3.95 3.36
N VAL A 187 -0.61 -3.44 4.45
CA VAL A 187 0.14 -2.95 5.61
C VAL A 187 0.75 -4.11 6.38
N GLN A 188 -0.02 -5.18 6.57
CA GLN A 188 0.45 -6.38 7.27
C GLN A 188 1.68 -7.03 6.60
N ALA A 189 1.74 -7.02 5.27
CA ALA A 189 2.88 -7.57 4.52
C ALA A 189 4.20 -6.81 4.78
N CYS A 190 4.14 -5.54 5.17
CA CYS A 190 5.33 -4.72 5.46
C CYS A 190 5.84 -4.89 6.90
N ILE A 191 5.05 -5.46 7.81
CA ILE A 191 5.38 -5.55 9.25
C ILE A 191 6.67 -6.35 9.51
N PRO A 192 6.91 -7.53 8.90
CA PRO A 192 8.14 -8.27 9.13
C PRO A 192 9.40 -7.45 8.79
N ASP A 193 9.38 -6.75 7.65
CA ASP A 193 10.50 -5.94 7.19
C ASP A 193 10.70 -4.70 8.06
N LEU A 194 9.61 -4.08 8.51
CA LEU A 194 9.65 -2.98 9.46
C LEU A 194 10.26 -3.41 10.79
N LEU A 195 9.90 -4.57 11.34
CA LEU A 195 10.48 -5.10 12.57
C LEU A 195 11.97 -5.41 12.41
N LYS A 196 12.39 -5.97 11.27
CA LYS A 196 13.82 -6.18 10.98
C LYS A 196 14.59 -4.87 10.96
N VAL A 197 14.02 -3.83 10.33
CA VAL A 197 14.64 -2.51 10.28
C VAL A 197 14.67 -1.88 11.67
N ALA A 198 13.60 -1.98 12.45
CA ALA A 198 13.56 -1.52 13.83
C ALA A 198 14.66 -2.17 14.69
N LEU A 199 14.83 -3.49 14.61
CA LEU A 199 15.92 -4.20 15.32
C LEU A 199 17.29 -3.68 14.88
N THR A 200 17.50 -3.49 13.57
CA THR A 200 18.74 -2.91 13.04
C THR A 200 18.99 -1.49 13.56
N CYS A 201 17.94 -0.66 13.64
CA CYS A 201 18.05 0.67 14.23
C CYS A 201 18.44 0.59 15.72
N LEU A 202 17.86 -0.34 16.48
CA LEU A 202 18.16 -0.54 17.90
C LEU A 202 19.58 -1.04 18.17
N ASP A 203 20.20 -1.73 17.22
CA ASP A 203 21.60 -2.18 17.33
C ASP A 203 22.60 -1.04 17.09
N ASN A 204 22.21 -0.03 16.31
CA ASN A 204 23.05 1.09 15.94
C ASN A 204 22.87 2.33 16.84
N VAL A 205 21.97 2.28 17.83
CA VAL A 205 21.76 3.36 18.80
C VAL A 205 22.31 2.94 20.15
N THR A 206 23.07 3.83 20.79
CA THR A 206 23.63 3.62 22.12
C THR A 206 22.53 3.65 23.18
N ASP A 207 22.44 2.61 23.99
CA ASP A 207 21.46 2.52 25.09
C ASP A 207 21.92 3.37 26.28
N THR A 208 21.36 4.58 26.40
CA THR A 208 21.67 5.50 27.50
C THR A 208 20.80 5.25 28.73
N ASP A 209 19.56 4.79 28.55
CA ASP A 209 18.52 4.82 29.59
C ASP A 209 17.75 3.49 29.77
N GLY A 210 18.18 2.40 29.11
CA GLY A 210 17.53 1.09 29.18
C GLY A 210 16.24 0.97 28.35
N THR A 211 15.85 2.05 27.67
CA THR A 211 14.67 2.13 26.81
C THR A 211 14.82 1.26 25.57
N ILE A 212 16.03 1.14 25.04
CA ILE A 212 16.36 0.27 23.89
C ILE A 212 16.19 -1.19 24.29
N ARG A 213 16.68 -1.58 25.46
CA ARG A 213 16.51 -2.95 25.97
C ARG A 213 15.05 -3.32 26.17
N MET A 214 14.25 -2.42 26.74
CA MET A 214 12.81 -2.61 26.91
C MET A 214 12.08 -2.77 25.57
N LEU A 215 12.46 -1.97 24.56
CA LEU A 215 11.88 -2.04 23.22
C LEU A 215 12.28 -3.33 22.49
N LYS A 216 13.54 -3.79 22.62
CA LYS A 216 13.99 -5.11 22.12
C LYS A 216 13.16 -6.24 22.74
N THR A 217 12.94 -6.23 24.05
CA THR A 217 12.09 -7.23 24.73
C THR A 217 10.63 -7.18 24.28
N LYS A 218 10.07 -5.98 24.05
CA LYS A 218 8.70 -5.85 23.50
C LYS A 218 8.59 -6.41 22.08
N ILE A 219 9.58 -6.16 21.21
CA ILE A 219 9.60 -6.74 19.86
C ILE A 219 9.71 -8.27 19.94
N ALA A 220 10.56 -8.81 20.81
CA ALA A 220 10.69 -10.26 21.00
C ALA A 220 9.37 -10.89 21.49
N ASN A 221 8.73 -10.29 22.50
CA ASN A 221 7.43 -10.74 23.01
C ASN A 221 6.33 -10.62 21.94
N PHE A 222 6.37 -9.57 21.12
CA PHE A 222 5.43 -9.37 20.03
C PHE A 222 5.55 -10.48 18.97
N VAL A 223 6.77 -10.82 18.55
CA VAL A 223 7.02 -11.90 17.57
C VAL A 223 6.67 -13.27 18.16
N ALA A 224 6.93 -13.50 19.46
CA ALA A 224 6.64 -14.77 20.12
C ALA A 224 5.14 -15.00 20.35
N ASN A 225 4.37 -13.96 20.69
CA ASN A 225 2.96 -14.08 21.05
C ASN A 225 2.01 -14.00 19.84
N TYR A 226 2.45 -13.43 18.71
CA TYR A 226 1.62 -13.29 17.51
C TYR A 226 1.72 -14.55 16.63
N LEU A 227 1.00 -15.60 17.03
CA LEU A 227 1.04 -16.94 16.44
C LEU A 227 0.09 -17.27 15.26
N PRO A 228 -0.66 -16.35 14.59
CA PRO A 228 -1.44 -16.78 13.42
C PRO A 228 -0.71 -16.63 12.07
N ARG A 229 0.58 -16.23 12.02
CA ARG A 229 1.31 -16.12 10.74
C ARG A 229 2.74 -16.66 10.82
N ASN A 230 3.08 -17.49 9.84
CA ASN A 230 4.45 -17.89 9.52
C ASN A 230 5.31 -16.65 9.29
N TRP A 231 5.95 -16.13 10.34
CA TRP A 231 6.92 -15.06 10.18
C TRP A 231 8.10 -15.58 9.35
N PRO A 232 8.76 -14.72 8.54
CA PRO A 232 9.96 -15.12 7.83
C PRO A 232 11.01 -15.64 8.81
N GLN A 233 11.66 -16.77 8.49
CA GLN A 233 12.68 -17.39 9.35
C GLN A 233 13.79 -16.41 9.76
N GLU A 234 14.18 -15.52 8.86
CA GLU A 234 15.14 -14.45 9.11
C GLU A 234 14.75 -13.50 10.27
N LEU A 235 13.44 -13.26 10.49
CA LEU A 235 12.98 -12.44 11.61
C LEU A 235 13.17 -13.18 12.93
N TYR A 236 12.88 -14.49 12.97
CA TYR A 236 13.12 -15.32 14.15
C TYR A 236 14.60 -15.42 14.49
N GLU A 237 15.46 -15.65 13.49
CA GLU A 237 16.91 -15.71 13.67
C GLU A 237 17.45 -14.39 14.22
N LYS A 238 16.98 -13.26 13.68
CA LYS A 238 17.41 -11.93 14.15
C LYS A 238 16.91 -11.60 15.55
N VAL A 239 15.71 -12.04 15.93
CA VAL A 239 15.21 -11.91 17.31
C VAL A 239 15.99 -12.84 18.26
N ALA A 240 16.33 -14.05 17.82
CA ALA A 240 17.11 -15.00 18.62
C ALA A 240 18.56 -14.56 18.84
N GLN A 241 19.19 -13.89 17.87
CA GLN A 241 20.52 -13.28 18.02
C GLN A 241 20.55 -12.09 19.00
N MET A 242 19.38 -11.55 19.36
CA MET A 242 19.22 -10.36 20.19
C MET A 242 18.91 -10.66 21.66
N LEU A 243 18.49 -11.90 21.96
CA LEU A 243 18.23 -12.41 23.31
C LEU A 243 19.52 -12.98 23.92
#